data_AF-A0A241VQJ3-F1
#
_entry.id   AF-A0A241VQJ3-F1
#
_cell.length_a   1.000
_cell.length_b   1.000
_cell.length_c   1.000
_cell.angle_alpha   90.00
_cell.angle_beta   90.00
_cell.angle_gamma   90.00
#
_symmetry.space_group_name_H-M   'P 1'
#
loop_
_entity.id
_entity.type
_entity.pdbx_description
1 polymer ?
#
loop_
_entity_poly.entity_id
_entity_poly.type
_entity_poly.pdbx_seq_one_letter_code
_entity_poly.pdbx_strand_id
1 'polypeptide(L)'
;MQPDFGLSSETYHVHHESLAHLPQRDFSFIAEHLDCDAVVLLACEANQNEDCIIYLKQGVNLSQERLRTRFAFQTEGFFFNFFGSFIKKIRSRRQNFSSQNYRILLSDITANALERNIKTPETAYNWTSRRWKLDEDKRQERYSKLENSFKDSGYDFNFPMHIMLCRSMGVKDKLNQGHHRIMFCKIYNIDEVSTKFISSAYMPPVFQPFFKKFIEVTNYKQV
;
A
#
# COMPACT_ATOMS: atom_id res chain seq x y z
N MET A 1 9.66 3.66 26.65
CA MET A 1 8.28 3.81 26.17
C MET A 1 8.27 3.25 24.76
N GLN A 2 7.55 2.16 24.51
CA GLN A 2 7.54 1.54 23.18
C GLN A 2 6.94 2.55 22.20
N PRO A 3 7.58 2.83 21.05
CA PRO A 3 7.00 3.73 20.07
C PRO A 3 5.67 3.18 19.56
N ASP A 4 4.61 3.99 19.60
CA ASP A 4 3.28 3.64 19.09
C ASP A 4 3.28 3.64 17.55
N PHE A 5 3.73 2.53 16.98
CA PHE A 5 3.67 2.28 15.55
C PHE A 5 2.31 1.71 15.13
N GLY A 6 1.76 2.28 14.07
CA GLY A 6 0.68 1.68 13.32
C GLY A 6 1.24 0.57 12.43
N LEU A 7 0.48 -0.50 12.24
CA LEU A 7 0.85 -1.62 11.39
C LEU A 7 -0.09 -1.70 10.20
N SER A 8 0.44 -2.05 9.03
CA SER A 8 -0.34 -2.39 7.85
C SER A 8 -1.33 -3.51 8.19
N SER A 9 -2.52 -3.47 7.59
CA SER A 9 -3.53 -4.50 7.85
C SER A 9 -3.12 -5.85 7.30
N GLU A 10 -2.37 -5.85 6.19
CA GLU A 10 -1.92 -7.04 5.50
C GLU A 10 -0.43 -7.31 5.72
N THR A 11 -0.02 -8.52 5.35
CA THR A 11 1.37 -8.93 5.17
C THR A 11 1.63 -9.08 3.66
N TYR A 12 2.78 -8.63 3.20
CA TYR A 12 3.15 -8.59 1.78
C TYR A 12 4.37 -9.48 1.53
N HIS A 13 4.41 -10.21 0.43
CA HIS A 13 5.54 -11.02 0.00
C HIS A 13 6.52 -10.13 -0.78
N VAL A 14 7.41 -9.48 -0.02
CA VAL A 14 8.36 -8.49 -0.55
C VAL A 14 9.60 -9.21 -1.11
N HIS A 15 10.02 -8.82 -2.31
CA HIS A 15 11.24 -9.30 -2.93
C HIS A 15 12.47 -8.89 -2.12
N HIS A 16 13.42 -9.80 -1.95
CA HIS A 16 14.59 -9.56 -1.10
C HIS A 16 15.42 -8.34 -1.50
N GLU A 17 15.56 -8.06 -2.80
CA GLU A 17 16.25 -6.87 -3.31
C GLU A 17 15.67 -5.55 -2.75
N SER A 18 14.35 -5.51 -2.49
CA SER A 18 13.71 -4.33 -1.88
C SER A 18 14.03 -4.19 -0.38
N LEU A 19 14.54 -5.24 0.27
CA LEU A 19 14.88 -5.25 1.69
C LEU A 19 16.40 -5.21 1.93
N ALA A 20 17.21 -5.72 0.99
CA ALA A 20 18.64 -5.93 1.15
C ALA A 20 19.43 -4.65 1.48
N HIS A 21 18.94 -3.49 1.03
CA HIS A 21 19.60 -2.20 1.24
C HIS A 21 19.07 -1.44 2.45
N LEU A 22 18.03 -1.94 3.12
CA LEU A 22 17.43 -1.24 4.25
C LEU A 22 18.31 -1.39 5.49
N PRO A 23 18.60 -0.29 6.21
CA PRO A 23 19.29 -0.39 7.48
C PRO A 23 18.42 -1.14 8.50
N GLN A 24 19.05 -1.97 9.32
CA GLN A 24 18.40 -2.55 10.49
C GLN A 24 18.58 -1.59 11.67
N ARG A 25 17.49 -1.28 12.38
CA ARG A 25 17.50 -0.38 13.53
C ARG A 25 16.66 -0.98 14.65
N ASP A 26 17.23 -1.01 15.85
CA ASP A 26 16.52 -1.52 17.01
C ASP A 26 15.66 -0.42 17.67
N PHE A 27 14.36 -0.66 17.73
CA PHE A 27 13.38 0.17 18.43
C PHE A 27 12.75 -0.56 19.62
N SER A 28 13.34 -1.67 20.05
CA SER A 28 12.77 -2.62 21.02
C SER A 28 11.35 -3.05 20.61
N PHE A 29 11.13 -3.21 19.30
CA PHE A 29 9.84 -3.59 18.73
C PHE A 29 9.64 -5.09 18.83
N ILE A 30 8.63 -5.51 19.60
CA ILE A 30 8.32 -6.93 19.82
C ILE A 30 7.25 -7.37 18.82
N ALA A 31 7.63 -8.26 17.90
CA ALA A 31 6.77 -8.69 16.80
C ALA A 31 6.56 -10.22 16.74
N GLU A 32 6.95 -10.97 17.78
CA GLU A 32 6.92 -12.45 17.78
C GLU A 32 5.51 -13.03 17.60
N HIS A 33 4.49 -12.27 18.00
CA HIS A 33 3.09 -12.62 17.82
C HIS A 33 2.56 -12.33 16.41
N LEU A 34 3.33 -11.61 15.57
CA LEU A 34 2.95 -11.32 14.20
C LEU A 34 3.36 -12.47 13.30
N ASP A 35 2.44 -12.89 12.44
CA ASP A 35 2.69 -13.88 11.39
C ASP A 35 3.40 -13.24 10.19
N CYS A 36 4.67 -12.85 10.40
CA CYS A 36 5.55 -12.27 9.41
C CYS A 36 7.03 -12.59 9.69
N ASP A 37 7.85 -12.51 8.65
CA ASP A 37 9.30 -12.72 8.69
C ASP A 37 10.05 -11.43 9.02
N ALA A 38 9.54 -10.28 8.57
CA ALA A 38 10.15 -8.97 8.79
C ALA A 38 9.10 -7.87 9.02
N VAL A 39 9.50 -6.84 9.77
CA VAL A 39 8.74 -5.58 9.86
C VAL A 39 9.61 -4.41 9.43
N VAL A 40 9.10 -3.63 8.47
CA VAL A 40 9.74 -2.44 7.95
C VAL A 40 9.03 -1.20 8.47
N LEU A 41 9.73 -0.33 9.19
CA LEU A 41 9.25 0.99 9.55
C LEU A 41 9.43 1.94 8.38
N LEU A 42 8.33 2.53 7.92
CA LEU A 42 8.34 3.55 6.88
C LEU A 42 9.04 4.83 7.34
N ALA A 43 9.58 5.58 6.39
CA ALA A 43 10.22 6.88 6.57
C ALA A 43 9.39 7.81 7.47
N CYS A 44 10.02 8.23 8.55
CA CYS A 44 9.50 9.13 9.57
C CYS A 44 10.65 9.84 10.29
N GLU A 45 10.33 10.79 11.17
CA GLU A 45 11.37 11.55 11.88
C GLU A 45 12.25 10.62 12.74
N ALA A 46 11.65 9.59 13.34
CA ALA A 46 12.34 8.63 14.21
C ALA A 46 13.41 7.77 13.50
N ASN A 47 13.28 7.58 12.17
CA ASN A 47 14.28 6.87 11.37
C ASN A 47 14.97 7.76 10.32
N GLN A 48 15.05 9.07 10.58
CA GLN A 48 15.76 10.03 9.71
C GLN A 48 15.16 10.13 8.30
N ASN A 49 13.85 9.89 8.16
CA ASN A 49 13.11 9.90 6.90
C ASN A 49 13.55 8.83 5.90
N GLU A 50 14.06 7.70 6.39
CA GLU A 50 14.43 6.53 5.58
C GLU A 50 13.75 5.27 6.09
N ASP A 51 13.21 4.45 5.19
CA ASP A 51 12.66 3.14 5.56
C ASP A 51 13.74 2.25 6.20
N CYS A 52 13.38 1.51 7.25
CA CYS A 52 14.32 0.63 7.95
C CYS A 52 13.65 -0.66 8.45
N ILE A 53 14.43 -1.73 8.59
CA ILE A 53 13.94 -2.97 9.20
C ILE A 53 14.03 -2.83 10.72
N ILE A 54 12.90 -2.99 11.40
CA ILE A 54 12.78 -2.90 12.87
C ILE A 54 12.56 -4.24 13.55
N TYR A 55 12.28 -5.27 12.75
CA TYR A 55 12.18 -6.65 13.21
C TYR A 55 12.55 -7.60 12.07
N LEU A 56 13.34 -8.61 12.39
CA LEU A 56 13.62 -9.75 11.54
C LEU A 56 13.50 -11.00 12.40
N LYS A 57 12.64 -11.93 12.00
CA LYS A 57 12.39 -13.17 12.74
C LYS A 57 13.66 -14.01 12.80
N GLN A 58 13.93 -14.61 13.97
CA GLN A 58 15.12 -15.43 14.15
C GLN A 58 15.15 -16.60 13.15
N GLY A 59 16.30 -16.78 12.49
CA GLY A 59 16.49 -17.82 11.47
C GLY A 59 16.03 -17.45 10.06
N VAL A 60 15.39 -16.30 9.86
CA VAL A 60 15.08 -15.77 8.53
C VAL A 60 16.34 -15.19 7.90
N ASN A 61 16.59 -15.54 6.64
CA ASN A 61 17.68 -14.99 5.85
C ASN A 61 17.13 -13.98 4.85
N LEU A 62 17.67 -12.76 4.84
CA LEU A 62 17.34 -11.73 3.84
C LEU A 62 17.68 -12.14 2.41
N SER A 63 18.37 -13.26 2.17
CA SER A 63 18.61 -13.81 0.83
C SER A 63 17.47 -14.68 0.29
N GLN A 64 16.45 -15.00 1.11
CA GLN A 64 15.26 -15.71 0.62
C GLN A 64 14.54 -14.84 -0.41
N GLU A 65 14.17 -15.40 -1.57
CA GLU A 65 13.60 -14.64 -2.69
C GLU A 65 12.47 -13.68 -2.27
N ARG A 66 11.58 -14.16 -1.39
CA ARG A 66 10.45 -13.41 -0.85
C ARG A 66 10.41 -13.54 0.67
N LEU A 67 10.17 -12.42 1.35
CA LEU A 67 9.93 -12.37 2.79
C LEU A 67 8.53 -11.85 3.07
N ARG A 68 7.80 -12.52 3.98
CA ARG A 68 6.51 -12.06 4.47
C ARG A 68 6.74 -10.83 5.35
N THR A 69 6.45 -9.66 4.81
CA THR A 69 6.83 -8.39 5.40
C THR A 69 5.59 -7.60 5.78
N ARG A 70 5.60 -7.05 7.00
CA ARG A 70 4.58 -6.11 7.47
C ARG A 70 5.20 -4.71 7.53
N PHE A 71 4.39 -3.68 7.25
CA PHE A 71 4.87 -2.31 7.27
C PHE A 71 4.38 -1.59 8.53
N ALA A 72 5.28 -0.98 9.25
CA ALA A 72 5.03 -0.13 10.41
C ALA A 72 5.14 1.34 10.02
N PHE A 73 4.43 2.23 10.71
CA PHE A 73 4.53 3.67 10.49
C PHE A 73 4.26 4.45 11.78
N GLN A 74 4.88 5.62 11.91
CA GLN A 74 4.70 6.50 13.06
C GLN A 74 3.25 7.02 13.12
N THR A 75 2.66 6.99 14.32
CA THR A 75 1.33 7.57 14.57
C THR A 75 1.47 8.84 15.41
N GLU A 76 0.78 9.92 15.03
CA GLU A 76 0.75 11.20 15.77
C GLU A 76 -0.43 11.30 16.77
N GLY A 77 -0.88 10.18 17.33
CA GLY A 77 -2.02 10.11 18.27
C GLY A 77 -3.41 9.89 17.64
N PHE A 78 -4.30 9.23 18.40
CA PHE A 78 -5.57 8.68 17.89
C PHE A 78 -6.57 9.73 17.37
N PHE A 79 -7.00 10.67 18.22
CA PHE A 79 -8.11 11.57 17.88
C PHE A 79 -7.81 12.48 16.68
N PHE A 80 -6.59 12.99 16.59
CA PHE A 80 -6.16 13.85 15.49
C PHE A 80 -5.98 13.07 14.19
N ASN A 81 -5.42 11.86 14.22
CA ASN A 81 -5.27 11.06 13.02
C ASN A 81 -6.60 10.50 12.53
N PHE A 82 -7.42 9.91 13.41
CA PHE A 82 -8.67 9.29 12.99
C PHE A 82 -9.69 10.31 12.48
N PHE A 83 -10.09 11.31 13.28
CA PHE A 83 -11.07 12.30 12.84
C PHE A 83 -10.51 13.25 11.77
N GLY A 84 -9.22 13.60 11.87
CA GLY A 84 -8.54 14.39 10.84
C GLY A 84 -8.45 13.69 9.48
N SER A 85 -8.43 12.35 9.43
CA SER A 85 -8.43 11.58 8.17
C SER A 85 -9.71 11.73 7.36
N PHE A 86 -10.85 12.04 8.01
CA PHE A 86 -12.10 12.33 7.31
C PHE A 86 -12.10 13.72 6.67
N ILE A 87 -11.21 14.62 7.11
CA ILE A 87 -11.08 15.96 6.57
C ILE A 87 -10.09 15.95 5.41
N LYS A 88 -10.60 16.05 4.17
CA LYS A 88 -9.81 15.95 2.93
C LYS A 88 -8.54 16.82 2.92
N LYS A 89 -8.62 18.06 3.43
CA LYS A 89 -7.50 19.03 3.46
C LYS A 89 -6.38 18.62 4.41
N ILE A 90 -6.71 17.96 5.53
CA ILE A 90 -5.74 17.47 6.50
C ILE A 90 -5.13 16.17 5.96
N ARG A 91 -5.97 15.26 5.45
CA ARG A 91 -5.54 14.00 4.81
C ARG A 91 -4.55 14.21 3.67
N SER A 92 -4.71 15.25 2.85
CA SER A 92 -3.80 15.52 1.73
C SER A 92 -2.45 16.11 2.14
N ARG A 93 -2.32 16.67 3.35
CA ARG A 93 -1.09 17.30 3.84
C ARG A 93 -0.17 16.33 4.59
N ARG A 94 -0.70 15.20 5.08
CA ARG A 94 0.00 14.27 6.00
C ARG A 94 0.31 12.90 5.39
N GLN A 95 0.53 12.82 4.08
CA GLN A 95 0.88 11.55 3.46
C GLN A 95 2.38 11.32 3.64
N ASN A 96 2.76 10.44 4.57
CA ASN A 96 4.14 9.98 4.65
C ASN A 96 4.29 8.80 3.69
N PHE A 97 5.12 8.99 2.70
CA PHE A 97 5.46 7.97 1.73
C PHE A 97 6.65 7.17 2.26
N SER A 98 6.70 5.89 1.92
CA SER A 98 7.94 5.12 2.02
C SER A 98 9.05 5.81 1.24
N SER A 99 10.29 5.78 1.74
CA SER A 99 11.43 6.31 1.01
C SER A 99 11.79 5.43 -0.19
N GLN A 100 11.52 4.13 -0.11
CA GLN A 100 11.80 3.13 -1.14
C GLN A 100 10.55 2.65 -1.88
N ASN A 101 10.80 2.02 -3.03
CA ASN A 101 9.81 1.22 -3.73
C ASN A 101 10.02 -0.26 -3.39
N TYR A 102 8.93 -0.99 -3.24
CA TYR A 102 8.93 -2.39 -2.87
C TYR A 102 8.33 -3.23 -3.98
N ARG A 103 9.06 -4.26 -4.41
CA ARG A 103 8.53 -5.29 -5.29
C ARG A 103 7.75 -6.29 -4.44
N ILE A 104 6.46 -6.46 -4.75
CA ILE A 104 5.56 -7.40 -4.05
C ILE A 104 4.84 -8.30 -5.05
N LEU A 105 4.23 -9.38 -4.56
CA LEU A 105 3.35 -10.20 -5.40
C LEU A 105 2.06 -9.45 -5.72
N LEU A 106 1.58 -9.54 -6.95
CA LEU A 106 0.27 -9.05 -7.35
C LEU A 106 -0.85 -9.76 -6.57
N SER A 107 -0.63 -11.03 -6.19
CA SER A 107 -1.55 -11.80 -5.34
C SER A 107 -1.84 -11.10 -4.01
N ASP A 108 -0.86 -10.39 -3.42
CA ASP A 108 -1.06 -9.68 -2.15
C ASP A 108 -2.05 -8.52 -2.29
N ILE A 109 -2.14 -7.91 -3.47
CA ILE A 109 -3.11 -6.83 -3.73
C ILE A 109 -4.50 -7.41 -4.00
N THR A 110 -4.54 -8.49 -4.79
CA THR A 110 -5.78 -9.05 -5.32
C THR A 110 -6.50 -9.95 -4.32
N ALA A 111 -5.79 -10.86 -3.65
CA ALA A 111 -6.36 -11.75 -2.63
C ALA A 111 -6.89 -10.97 -1.41
N ASN A 112 -6.23 -9.88 -1.03
CA ASN A 112 -6.67 -9.04 0.10
C ASN A 112 -7.73 -7.99 -0.29
N ALA A 113 -8.18 -7.98 -1.55
CA ALA A 113 -9.16 -7.02 -2.07
C ALA A 113 -8.79 -5.55 -1.74
N LEU A 114 -7.52 -5.20 -1.97
CA LEU A 114 -7.04 -3.83 -1.79
C LEU A 114 -7.57 -2.90 -2.91
N GLU A 115 -7.91 -3.50 -4.04
CA GLU A 115 -8.52 -2.84 -5.19
C GLU A 115 -9.90 -2.27 -4.81
N ARG A 116 -10.18 -1.06 -5.28
CA ARG A 116 -11.47 -0.38 -5.05
C ARG A 116 -12.39 -0.45 -6.25
N ASN A 117 -11.81 -0.29 -7.43
CA ASN A 117 -12.43 -0.39 -8.74
C ASN A 117 -11.32 -0.79 -9.72
N ILE A 118 -11.44 -1.94 -10.38
CA ILE A 118 -10.58 -2.30 -11.50
C ILE A 118 -11.12 -1.58 -12.73
N LYS A 119 -10.26 -0.87 -13.44
CA LYS A 119 -10.64 -0.03 -14.58
C LYS A 119 -10.61 -0.84 -15.87
N THR A 120 -11.69 -1.55 -16.19
CA THR A 120 -11.89 -2.30 -17.44
C THR A 120 -11.80 -1.39 -18.69
N PRO A 121 -11.68 -1.93 -19.92
CA PRO A 121 -11.65 -1.10 -21.13
C PRO A 121 -12.85 -0.15 -21.23
N GLU A 122 -14.03 -0.58 -20.76
CA GLU A 122 -15.28 0.19 -20.80
C GLU A 122 -15.33 1.28 -19.72
N THR A 123 -14.61 1.10 -18.60
CA THR A 123 -14.67 2.00 -17.44
C THR A 123 -13.38 2.83 -17.24
N ALA A 124 -12.34 2.52 -18.00
CA ALA A 124 -11.05 3.20 -18.00
C ALA A 124 -11.18 4.66 -18.46
N TYR A 125 -10.58 5.58 -17.69
CA TYR A 125 -10.58 7.03 -17.92
C TYR A 125 -11.97 7.66 -18.05
N ASN A 126 -13.00 6.94 -17.60
CA ASN A 126 -14.36 7.45 -17.51
C ASN A 126 -14.50 8.27 -16.22
N TRP A 127 -14.29 9.58 -16.33
CA TRP A 127 -14.40 10.52 -15.22
C TRP A 127 -15.84 11.05 -15.11
N THR A 128 -16.43 10.93 -13.93
CA THR A 128 -17.79 11.41 -13.64
C THR A 128 -17.89 12.94 -13.66
N SER A 129 -16.79 13.64 -13.38
CA SER A 129 -16.73 15.11 -13.43
C SER A 129 -16.62 15.61 -14.86
N ARG A 130 -17.61 16.38 -15.31
CA ARG A 130 -17.67 16.99 -16.65
C ARG A 130 -16.41 17.78 -17.03
N ARG A 131 -15.77 18.44 -16.05
CA ARG A 131 -14.50 19.20 -16.21
C ARG A 131 -13.30 18.34 -16.63
N TRP A 132 -13.32 17.05 -16.29
CA TRP A 132 -12.19 16.12 -16.49
C TRP A 132 -12.57 14.97 -17.42
N LYS A 133 -13.78 15.02 -18.01
CA LYS A 133 -14.26 14.01 -18.95
C LYS A 133 -13.44 14.13 -20.23
N LEU A 134 -12.84 13.01 -20.62
CA LEU A 134 -12.14 12.91 -21.90
C LEU A 134 -13.13 12.53 -23.00
N ASP A 135 -12.84 13.00 -24.20
CA ASP A 135 -13.48 12.50 -25.42
C ASP A 135 -13.12 11.02 -25.62
N GLU A 136 -14.01 10.28 -26.29
CA GLU A 136 -13.87 8.84 -26.46
C GLU A 136 -12.57 8.46 -27.17
N ASP A 137 -12.18 9.20 -28.21
CA ASP A 137 -10.95 8.96 -28.96
C ASP A 137 -9.70 9.10 -28.06
N LYS A 138 -9.67 10.12 -27.20
CA LYS A 138 -8.55 10.33 -26.25
C LYS A 138 -8.52 9.27 -25.15
N ARG A 139 -9.68 8.77 -24.75
CA ARG A 139 -9.80 7.69 -23.78
C ARG A 139 -9.24 6.39 -24.37
N GLN A 140 -9.62 6.08 -25.61
CA GLN A 140 -9.11 4.91 -26.34
C GLN A 140 -7.61 5.05 -26.61
N GLU A 141 -7.13 6.23 -27.02
CA GLU A 141 -5.71 6.50 -27.24
C GLU A 141 -4.87 6.21 -25.97
N ARG A 142 -5.31 6.71 -24.80
CA ARG A 142 -4.62 6.47 -23.53
C ARG A 142 -4.63 5.00 -23.14
N TYR A 143 -5.76 4.32 -23.36
CA TYR A 143 -5.87 2.89 -23.12
C TYR A 143 -4.90 2.12 -24.00
N SER A 144 -4.96 2.31 -25.32
CA SER A 144 -4.10 1.64 -26.29
C SER A 144 -2.62 1.92 -26.04
N LYS A 145 -2.26 3.15 -25.65
CA LYS A 145 -0.87 3.50 -25.31
C LYS A 145 -0.36 2.70 -24.12
N LEU A 146 -1.17 2.58 -23.06
CA LEU A 146 -0.80 1.79 -21.88
C LEU A 146 -0.78 0.30 -22.21
N GLU A 147 -1.76 -0.20 -22.95
CA GLU A 147 -1.81 -1.59 -23.40
C GLU A 147 -0.56 -1.95 -24.22
N ASN A 148 -0.20 -1.13 -25.21
CA ASN A 148 0.98 -1.36 -26.05
C ASN A 148 2.26 -1.34 -25.22
N SER A 149 2.40 -0.43 -24.24
CA SER A 149 3.58 -0.46 -23.36
C SER A 149 3.73 -1.78 -22.59
N PHE A 150 2.62 -2.39 -22.19
CA PHE A 150 2.64 -3.69 -21.53
C PHE A 150 2.95 -4.83 -22.51
N LYS A 151 2.42 -4.78 -23.74
CA LYS A 151 2.75 -5.76 -24.79
C LYS A 151 4.23 -5.71 -25.16
N ASP A 152 4.78 -4.52 -25.30
CA ASP A 152 6.13 -4.30 -25.83
C ASP A 152 7.21 -4.51 -24.78
N SER A 153 6.95 -4.13 -23.51
CA SER A 153 7.99 -4.07 -22.46
C SER A 153 7.56 -4.62 -21.11
N GLY A 154 6.33 -5.13 -20.98
CA GLY A 154 5.80 -5.63 -19.71
C GLY A 154 5.53 -4.52 -18.69
N TYR A 155 5.56 -4.88 -17.40
CA TYR A 155 5.36 -3.92 -16.32
C TYR A 155 6.64 -3.16 -16.00
N ASP A 156 6.58 -1.82 -16.05
CA ASP A 156 7.69 -0.95 -15.68
C ASP A 156 7.73 -0.70 -14.16
N PHE A 157 8.75 -1.26 -13.50
CA PHE A 157 8.97 -1.14 -12.06
C PHE A 157 9.35 0.27 -11.59
N ASN A 158 9.73 1.19 -12.50
CA ASN A 158 9.99 2.59 -12.18
C ASN A 158 8.72 3.38 -11.86
N PHE A 159 7.55 2.85 -12.24
CA PHE A 159 6.25 3.46 -11.98
C PHE A 159 5.49 2.66 -10.92
N PRO A 160 5.78 2.86 -9.62
CA PRO A 160 5.15 2.11 -8.56
C PRO A 160 3.64 2.39 -8.48
N MET A 161 2.88 1.37 -8.07
CA MET A 161 1.51 1.54 -7.59
C MET A 161 1.54 2.02 -6.14
N HIS A 162 0.53 2.78 -5.71
CA HIS A 162 0.53 3.29 -4.34
C HIS A 162 -0.44 2.51 -3.48
N ILE A 163 0.04 1.93 -2.39
CA ILE A 163 -0.79 1.28 -1.37
C ILE A 163 -0.83 2.20 -0.17
N MET A 164 -2.03 2.59 0.24
CA MET A 164 -2.24 3.39 1.44
C MET A 164 -2.60 2.46 2.59
N LEU A 165 -1.72 2.42 3.58
CA LEU A 165 -1.84 1.59 4.78
C LEU A 165 -2.97 2.09 5.65
N CYS A 166 -3.80 1.18 6.16
CA CYS A 166 -4.89 1.46 7.08
C CYS A 166 -5.90 2.51 6.56
N ARG A 167 -5.98 2.76 5.24
CA ARG A 167 -6.81 3.82 4.66
C ARG A 167 -8.24 3.76 5.17
N SER A 168 -8.87 2.58 5.09
CA SER A 168 -10.29 2.42 5.41
C SER A 168 -10.46 2.37 6.92
N MET A 169 -10.98 3.46 7.50
CA MET A 169 -11.27 3.62 8.93
C MET A 169 -10.08 3.33 9.86
N GLY A 170 -8.84 3.47 9.37
CA GLY A 170 -7.66 3.17 10.17
C GLY A 170 -7.35 1.68 10.34
N VAL A 171 -8.02 0.78 9.60
CA VAL A 171 -7.94 -0.68 9.85
C VAL A 171 -7.65 -1.54 8.62
N LYS A 172 -7.88 -1.04 7.40
CA LYS A 172 -7.69 -1.83 6.17
C LYS A 172 -6.94 -1.05 5.10
N ASP A 173 -5.89 -1.67 4.59
CA ASP A 173 -5.05 -1.18 3.50
C ASP A 173 -5.87 -1.07 2.21
N LYS A 174 -5.49 -0.15 1.33
CA LYS A 174 -6.14 0.02 0.01
C LYS A 174 -5.18 0.50 -1.05
N LEU A 175 -5.40 0.02 -2.28
CA LEU A 175 -4.79 0.58 -3.47
C LEU A 175 -5.29 2.02 -3.66
N ASN A 176 -4.38 2.99 -3.59
CA ASN A 176 -4.64 4.42 -3.70
C ASN A 176 -4.37 4.95 -5.12
N GLN A 177 -3.37 4.39 -5.82
CA GLN A 177 -3.04 4.71 -7.22
C GLN A 177 -2.57 3.45 -7.94
N GLY A 178 -2.76 3.38 -9.27
CA GLY A 178 -2.37 2.22 -10.08
C GLY A 178 -3.53 1.39 -10.64
N HIS A 179 -4.79 1.83 -10.49
CA HIS A 179 -5.99 1.07 -10.89
C HIS A 179 -6.05 0.65 -12.37
N HIS A 180 -5.35 1.36 -13.25
CA HIS A 180 -5.22 0.97 -14.66
C HIS A 180 -4.12 -0.07 -14.86
N ARG A 181 -2.97 0.13 -14.21
CA ARG A 181 -1.83 -0.79 -14.31
C ARG A 181 -2.18 -2.17 -13.80
N ILE A 182 -2.92 -2.25 -12.69
CA ILE A 182 -3.29 -3.54 -12.10
C ILE A 182 -4.17 -4.40 -13.01
N MET A 183 -5.03 -3.79 -13.83
CA MET A 183 -5.79 -4.51 -14.84
C MET A 183 -4.87 -5.14 -15.88
N PHE A 184 -3.92 -4.37 -16.42
CA PHE A 184 -2.98 -4.87 -17.41
C PHE A 184 -2.03 -5.91 -16.81
N CYS A 185 -1.59 -5.75 -15.55
CA CYS A 185 -0.85 -6.78 -14.84
C CYS A 185 -1.62 -8.11 -14.82
N LYS A 186 -2.94 -8.08 -14.56
CA LYS A 186 -3.79 -9.29 -14.61
C LYS A 186 -3.91 -9.88 -16.02
N ILE A 187 -4.10 -9.04 -17.04
CA ILE A 187 -4.27 -9.48 -18.44
C ILE A 187 -3.01 -10.15 -18.97
N TYR A 188 -1.84 -9.58 -18.65
CA TYR A 188 -0.54 -10.05 -19.13
C TYR A 188 0.16 -11.01 -18.15
N ASN A 189 -0.55 -11.55 -17.16
CA ASN A 189 -0.02 -12.49 -16.16
C ASN A 189 1.28 -12.00 -15.50
N ILE A 190 1.30 -10.72 -15.11
CA ILE A 190 2.39 -10.13 -14.33
C ILE A 190 2.18 -10.47 -12.87
N ASP A 191 3.04 -11.34 -12.33
CA ASP A 191 2.93 -11.80 -10.94
C ASP A 191 3.54 -10.85 -9.91
N GLU A 192 4.39 -9.93 -10.36
CA GLU A 192 5.14 -9.04 -9.48
C GLU A 192 5.01 -7.57 -9.89
N VAL A 193 4.87 -6.70 -8.90
CA VAL A 193 4.64 -5.28 -9.11
C VAL A 193 5.45 -4.43 -8.14
N SER A 194 5.89 -3.27 -8.62
CA SER A 194 6.52 -2.22 -7.81
C SER A 194 5.45 -1.42 -7.07
N THR A 195 5.66 -1.18 -5.78
CA THR A 195 4.73 -0.46 -4.91
C THR A 195 5.42 0.57 -4.04
N LYS A 196 4.70 1.64 -3.73
CA LYS A 196 5.09 2.65 -2.76
C LYS A 196 4.04 2.70 -1.67
N PHE A 197 4.46 2.61 -0.42
CA PHE A 197 3.54 2.63 0.71
C PHE A 197 3.29 4.06 1.17
N ILE A 198 2.07 4.33 1.61
CA ILE A 198 1.66 5.61 2.15
C ILE A 198 1.00 5.35 3.49
N SER A 199 1.50 5.96 4.55
CA SER A 199 0.85 5.88 5.85
C SER A 199 -0.49 6.64 5.83
N SER A 200 -1.43 6.16 6.63
CA SER A 200 -2.69 6.86 6.87
C SER A 200 -2.95 6.96 8.36
N ALA A 201 -4.17 7.33 8.74
CA ALA A 201 -4.58 7.21 10.13
C ALA A 201 -4.56 5.76 10.59
N TYR A 202 -4.28 5.55 11.87
CA TYR A 202 -4.28 4.24 12.50
C TYR A 202 -5.34 4.16 13.59
N MET A 203 -6.14 3.11 13.54
CA MET A 203 -7.14 2.82 14.57
C MET A 203 -6.47 2.05 15.71
N PRO A 204 -6.68 2.43 16.98
CA PRO A 204 -6.16 1.69 18.12
C PRO A 204 -6.60 0.22 18.07
N PRO A 205 -5.70 -0.73 18.38
CA PRO A 205 -5.95 -2.16 18.26
C PRO A 205 -7.28 -2.62 18.87
N VAL A 206 -7.67 -2.05 20.01
CA VAL A 206 -8.93 -2.36 20.73
C VAL A 206 -10.18 -2.12 19.86
N PHE A 207 -10.17 -1.13 18.98
CA PHE A 207 -11.32 -0.81 18.13
C PHE A 207 -11.26 -1.45 16.75
N GLN A 208 -10.11 -1.97 16.33
CA GLN A 208 -9.95 -2.50 14.97
C GLN A 208 -10.93 -3.64 14.63
N PRO A 209 -11.19 -4.63 15.52
CA PRO A 209 -12.09 -5.74 15.19
C PRO A 209 -13.50 -5.27 14.81
N PHE A 210 -14.02 -4.27 15.52
CA PHE A 210 -15.32 -3.68 15.22
C PHE A 210 -15.34 -3.05 13.83
N PHE A 211 -14.37 -2.20 13.51
CA PHE A 211 -14.33 -1.49 12.24
C PHE A 211 -14.02 -2.41 11.05
N LYS A 212 -13.21 -3.46 11.24
CA LYS A 212 -12.99 -4.50 10.22
C LYS A 212 -14.31 -5.18 9.85
N LYS A 213 -15.07 -5.64 10.86
CA LYS A 213 -16.39 -6.25 10.66
C LYS A 213 -17.39 -5.26 10.04
N PHE A 214 -17.38 -4.00 10.47
CA PHE A 214 -18.22 -2.96 9.88
C PHE A 214 -17.95 -2.79 8.39
N ILE A 215 -16.67 -2.71 7.98
CA ILE A 215 -16.28 -2.57 6.57
C ILE A 215 -16.76 -3.76 5.74
N GLU A 216 -16.60 -4.98 6.27
CA GLU A 216 -17.04 -6.21 5.61
C GLU A 216 -18.55 -6.23 5.40
N VAL A 217 -19.34 -5.93 6.43
CA VAL A 217 -20.81 -5.97 6.37
C VAL A 217 -21.38 -4.89 5.45
N THR A 218 -20.79 -3.69 5.46
CA THR A 218 -21.32 -2.53 4.73
C THR A 218 -20.74 -2.39 3.33
N ASN A 219 -19.78 -3.22 2.95
CA ASN A 219 -18.97 -3.03 1.74
C ASN A 219 -18.40 -1.61 1.66
N TYR A 220 -17.95 -1.06 2.79
CA TYR A 220 -17.60 0.34 2.90
C TYR A 220 -16.50 0.74 1.89
N LYS A 221 -16.85 1.63 0.96
CA LYS A 221 -15.95 2.26 0.01
C LYS A 221 -15.70 3.70 0.44
N GLN A 222 -14.68 3.95 1.26
CA GLN A 222 -14.28 5.33 1.58
C GLN A 222 -13.90 6.06 0.29
N VAL A 223 -14.46 7.24 0.03
CA VAL A 223 -14.14 8.01 -1.19
C VAL A 223 -12.77 8.68 -1.08
#